data_AF-A9MFM8-F1
#
_entry.id   AF-A9MFM8-F1
#
_cell.length_a   1.000
_cell.length_b   1.000
_cell.length_c   1.000
_cell.angle_alpha   90.00
_cell.angle_beta   90.00
_cell.angle_gamma   90.00
#
_symmetry.space_group_name_H-M   'P 1'
#
loop_
_entity.id
_entity.type
_entity.pdbx_description
1 polymer ?
#
loop_
_entity_poly.entity_id
_entity_poly.type
_entity_poly.pdbx_seq_one_letter_code
_entity_poly.pdbx_strand_id
1 'polypeptide(L)' 'MIYQAFQPLPRFGDSYTLIGSWIIDDEASGMGIREDNTLITKDTSRFVPHYIAG' A
#
# COMPACT_ATOMS: atom_id res chain seq x y z
N MET A 1 5.10 4.25 -23.99
CA MET A 1 4.17 3.49 -23.12
C MET A 1 4.97 2.36 -22.49
N ILE A 2 4.86 2.15 -21.18
CA ILE A 2 5.45 1.00 -20.50
C ILE A 2 4.29 0.10 -20.07
N TYR A 3 4.41 -1.20 -20.27
CA TYR A 3 3.41 -2.19 -19.87
C TYR A 3 3.98 -3.03 -18.74
N GLN A 4 3.21 -3.14 -17.66
CA GLN A 4 3.53 -4.00 -16.52
C GLN A 4 2.57 -5.18 -16.51
N ALA A 5 3.06 -6.38 -16.16
CA ALA A 5 2.19 -7.51 -15.88
C ALA A 5 1.25 -7.18 -14.70
N PHE A 6 0.00 -7.61 -14.80
CA PHE A 6 -0.98 -7.38 -13.74
C PHE A 6 -0.69 -8.25 -12.52
N GLN A 7 -0.66 -7.62 -11.35
CA GLN A 7 -0.62 -8.29 -10.05
C GLN A 7 -1.70 -7.66 -9.16
N PRO A 8 -2.78 -8.38 -8.80
CA PRO A 8 -3.86 -7.81 -8.01
C PRO A 8 -3.40 -7.44 -6.59
N LEU A 9 -3.92 -6.32 -6.08
CA LEU A 9 -3.78 -5.98 -4.67
C LEU A 9 -4.62 -6.94 -3.80
N PRO A 10 -4.12 -7.33 -2.61
CA PRO A 10 -4.94 -8.07 -1.66
C PRO A 10 -6.18 -7.24 -1.29
N ARG A 11 -7.33 -7.92 -1.16
CA ARG A 11 -8.60 -7.31 -0.78
C ARG A 11 -9.01 -7.78 0.60
N PHE A 12 -9.22 -6.83 1.51
CA PHE A 12 -9.75 -7.05 2.85
C PHE A 12 -11.10 -6.33 2.94
N GLY A 13 -12.18 -7.10 3.15
CA GLY A 13 -13.53 -6.57 3.03
C GLY A 13 -13.75 -5.92 1.65
N ASP A 14 -14.08 -4.63 1.65
CA ASP A 14 -14.32 -3.85 0.42
C ASP A 14 -13.13 -2.99 -0.03
N SER A 15 -11.94 -3.21 0.56
CA SER A 15 -10.77 -2.35 0.34
C SER A 15 -9.60 -3.12 -0.26
N TYR A 16 -9.02 -2.55 -1.32
CA TYR A 16 -7.76 -3.00 -1.89
C TYR A 16 -6.61 -2.36 -1.12
N THR A 17 -5.71 -3.19 -0.62
CA THR A 17 -4.68 -2.79 0.34
C THR A 17 -3.31 -2.75 -0.30
N LEU A 18 -2.59 -1.64 -0.09
CA LEU A 18 -1.23 -1.43 -0.54
C LEU A 18 -0.31 -1.13 0.65
N ILE A 19 0.87 -1.74 0.65
CA ILE A 19 1.95 -1.43 1.59
C ILE A 19 2.88 -0.42 0.93
N GLY A 20 3.14 0.69 1.61
CA GLY A 20 4.26 1.57 1.31
C GLY A 20 5.43 1.25 2.24
N SER A 21 6.64 1.18 1.70
CA SER A 21 7.89 1.07 2.48
C SER A 21 8.73 2.31 2.22
N TRP A 22 9.28 2.89 3.28
CA TRP A 22 10.14 4.06 3.22
C TRP A 22 11.58 3.66 3.49
N ILE A 23 12.45 4.13 2.60
CA ILE A 23 13.89 4.06 2.76
C ILE A 23 14.37 5.47 3.14
N ILE A 24 15.18 5.60 4.19
CA ILE A 24 15.91 6.83 4.53
C ILE A 24 17.38 6.53 4.30
N ASP A 25 17.99 7.29 3.38
CA ASP A 25 19.31 6.98 2.82
C ASP A 25 19.30 5.59 2.17
N ASP A 26 20.02 4.63 2.75
CA ASP A 26 20.15 3.25 2.24
C ASP A 26 19.40 2.23 3.12
N GLU A 27 18.69 2.69 4.15
CA GLU A 27 18.07 1.82 5.16
C GLU A 27 16.55 1.88 5.12
N ALA A 28 15.90 0.72 5.25
CA ALA A 28 14.46 0.65 5.44
C ALA A 28 14.09 1.19 6.83
N SER A 29 13.27 2.23 6.88
CA SER A 29 13.02 2.99 8.12
C SER A 29 11.54 3.11 8.49
N GLY A 30 10.62 2.62 7.65
CA GLY A 30 9.21 2.64 8.02
C GLY A 30 8.32 2.00 6.98
N MET A 31 7.09 1.70 7.40
CA MET A 31 6.03 1.25 6.50
C MET A 31 4.72 1.98 6.79
N GLY A 32 3.81 1.94 5.82
CA GLY A 32 2.45 2.42 5.95
C GLY A 32 1.51 1.56 5.14
N ILE A 33 0.22 1.62 5.46
CA ILE A 33 -0.83 0.90 4.74
C ILE A 33 -1.80 1.92 4.15
N ARG A 34 -2.13 1.75 2.87
CA ARG A 34 -3.15 2.55 2.17
C ARG A 34 -4.25 1.66 1.64
N GLU A 35 -5.47 2.15 1.71
CA GLU A 35 -6.66 1.43 1.24
C GLU A 35 -7.53 2.30 0.33
N ASP A 36 -8.05 1.69 -0.74
CA ASP A 36 -9.00 2.28 -1.67
C ASP A 36 -10.10 1.27 -2.04
N ASN A 37 -11.27 1.75 -2.48
CA ASN A 37 -12.34 0.89 -2.98
C ASN A 37 -12.14 0.48 -4.45
N THR A 38 -11.09 0.96 -5.09
CA THR A 38 -10.65 0.58 -6.44
C THR A 38 -9.21 0.04 -6.44
N LEU A 39 -8.79 -0.60 -7.52
CA LEU A 39 -7.45 -1.22 -7.64
C LEU A 39 -6.28 -0.22 -7.68
N ILE A 40 -6.56 1.07 -7.93
CA ILE A 40 -5.54 2.11 -8.04
C ILE A 40 -5.63 3.01 -6.81
N THR A 41 -4.58 3.00 -5.99
CA THR A 41 -4.42 3.94 -4.87
C THR A 41 -4.25 5.36 -5.41
N LYS A 42 -4.93 6.33 -4.78
CA LYS A 42 -5.00 7.75 -5.14
C LYS A 42 -4.54 8.58 -3.95
N ASP A 43 -4.35 9.89 -4.13
CA ASP A 43 -4.03 10.78 -3.00
C ASP A 43 -5.14 10.86 -1.96
N THR A 44 -6.38 10.58 -2.35
CA THR A 44 -7.54 10.50 -1.45
C THR A 44 -7.69 9.14 -0.76
N SER A 45 -6.87 8.14 -1.10
CA SER A 45 -6.93 6.82 -0.44
C SER A 45 -6.54 6.95 1.03
N ARG A 46 -7.24 6.20 1.88
CA ARG A 46 -7.11 6.28 3.34
C ARG A 46 -5.74 5.78 3.76
N PHE A 47 -5.11 6.49 4.70
CA PHE A 47 -3.98 5.97 5.46
C PHE A 47 -4.55 5.25 6.69
N VAL A 48 -4.33 3.94 6.80
CA VAL A 48 -4.91 3.15 7.88
C VAL A 48 -3.88 2.91 9.00
N PRO A 49 -4.30 2.95 10.28
CA PRO A 49 -3.43 2.59 11.38
C PRO A 49 -2.93 1.15 11.23
N HIS A 50 -1.67 0.93 11.57
CA HIS A 50 -1.06 -0.40 11.63
C HIS A 50 -0.18 -0.51 12.87
N TYR A 51 0.06 -1.74 13.31
CA TYR A 51 0.99 -2.05 14.38
C TYR A 51 1.72 -3.36 14.04
N ILE A 52 2.93 -3.51 14.56
CA ILE A 52 3.71 -4.74 14.43
C ILE A 52 3.51 -5.52 15.72
N ALA A 53 2.95 -6.73 15.62
CA ALA A 53 2.87 -7.66 16.73
C ALA A 53 4.19 -8.43 16.84
N GLY A 54 4.65 -8.66 18.08
CA GLY A 54 5.80 -9.52 18.38
C GLY A 54 5.47 -11.00 18.30
#